data_AF-A0A892I867-F1
#
_entry.id   AF-A0A892I867-F1
#
_cell.length_a   1.000
_cell.length_b   1.000
_cell.length_c   1.000
_cell.angle_alpha   90.00
_cell.angle_beta   90.00
_cell.angle_gamma   90.00
#
_symmetry.space_group_name_H-M   'P 1'
#
loop_
_entity.id
_entity.type
_entity.pdbx_description
1 polymer ?
#
loop_
_entity_poly.entity_id
_entity_poly.type
_entity_poly.pdbx_seq_one_letter_code
_entity_poly.pdbx_strand_id
1 'polypeptide(L)'
;MAYQAEVEALWKAAGGYEKATEEQRDEIRTSSAEIAKKYGCTGRYELHASITEFDRQNSLIDPEHMFKIGYFRSSYNASGIENVLRKRGLPTLHDIFEPNEEYEFKPDWNAALARCNDAIDKYEAFLAGPLGKYSVMFVDGFEEVRDEARALEIFGEHLARQRPDSFRSYGCREGEFYLDGIKAVGFMPGRSVINTMGMYVVYEKETDGKPDWHLTALRIVRETIEYVIAQPDRQHFYLVWSG
;
A
#
# COMPACT_ATOMS: atom_id res chain seq x y z
N MET A 1 15.83 -17.29 1.41
CA MET A 1 15.77 -18.74 1.76
C MET A 1 16.70 -19.58 0.86
N ALA A 2 17.19 -20.74 1.33
CA ALA A 2 18.10 -21.62 0.59
C ALA A 2 17.56 -22.13 -0.77
N TYR A 3 16.23 -22.30 -0.89
CA TYR A 3 15.54 -22.61 -2.14
C TYR A 3 15.76 -21.52 -3.21
N GLN A 4 15.51 -20.24 -2.89
CA GLN A 4 15.68 -19.13 -3.83
C GLN A 4 17.13 -18.99 -4.29
N ALA A 5 18.10 -19.21 -3.40
CA ALA A 5 19.52 -19.16 -3.74
C ALA A 5 19.93 -20.30 -4.70
N GLU A 6 19.40 -21.51 -4.53
CA GLU A 6 19.64 -22.63 -5.46
C GLU A 6 19.00 -22.37 -6.84
N VAL A 7 17.79 -21.81 -6.88
CA VAL A 7 17.11 -21.44 -8.15
C VAL A 7 17.82 -20.27 -8.85
N GLU A 8 18.25 -19.25 -8.10
CA GLU A 8 18.99 -18.12 -8.64
C GLU A 8 20.35 -18.55 -9.20
N ALA A 9 21.01 -19.53 -8.57
CA ALA A 9 22.24 -20.11 -9.09
C ALA A 9 22.06 -20.77 -10.47
N LEU A 10 20.93 -21.44 -10.71
CA LEU A 10 20.59 -22.00 -12.03
C LEU A 10 20.43 -20.90 -13.08
N TRP A 11 19.68 -19.84 -12.77
CA TRP A 11 19.50 -18.71 -13.67
C TRP A 11 20.80 -17.97 -13.95
N LYS A 12 21.65 -17.80 -12.92
CA LYS A 12 22.97 -17.18 -13.06
C LYS A 12 23.89 -18.00 -13.94
N ALA A 13 23.86 -19.33 -13.83
CA ALA A 13 24.63 -20.23 -14.69
C ALA A 13 24.24 -20.13 -16.17
N ALA A 14 22.97 -19.85 -16.47
CA ALA A 14 22.48 -19.60 -17.82
C ALA A 14 22.68 -18.15 -18.32
N GLY A 15 23.34 -17.29 -17.52
CA GLY A 15 23.55 -15.88 -17.87
C GLY A 15 22.32 -14.99 -17.69
N GLY A 16 21.30 -15.46 -16.95
CA GLY A 16 20.03 -14.78 -16.71
C GLY A 16 18.94 -15.15 -17.71
N TYR A 17 17.68 -14.84 -17.35
CA TYR A 17 16.50 -15.23 -18.13
C TYR A 17 16.57 -14.79 -19.61
N GLU A 18 17.02 -13.55 -19.87
CA GLU A 18 17.07 -13.00 -21.22
C GLU A 18 18.10 -13.68 -22.14
N LYS A 19 19.14 -14.29 -21.56
CA LYS A 19 20.22 -14.96 -22.31
C LYS A 19 20.04 -16.47 -22.42
N ALA A 20 19.20 -17.06 -21.58
CA ALA A 20 18.88 -18.47 -21.63
C ALA A 20 18.09 -18.83 -22.90
N THR A 21 18.46 -19.94 -23.56
CA THR A 21 17.66 -20.53 -24.64
C THR A 21 16.34 -21.09 -24.10
N GLU A 22 15.41 -21.40 -24.99
CA GLU A 22 14.12 -21.99 -24.59
C GLU A 22 14.32 -23.36 -23.91
N GLU A 23 15.22 -24.20 -24.42
CA GLU A 23 15.57 -25.48 -23.80
C GLU A 23 16.18 -25.30 -22.40
N GLN A 24 17.08 -24.33 -22.22
CA GLN A 24 17.65 -24.02 -20.90
C GLN A 24 16.58 -23.52 -19.92
N ARG A 25 15.62 -22.71 -20.38
CA ARG A 25 14.51 -22.24 -19.55
C ARG A 25 13.65 -23.40 -19.06
N ASP A 26 13.38 -24.38 -19.92
CA ASP A 26 12.57 -25.55 -19.57
C ASP A 26 13.31 -26.51 -18.62
N GLU A 27 14.61 -26.71 -18.81
CA GLU A 27 15.46 -27.45 -17.86
C GLU A 27 15.54 -26.77 -16.49
N ILE A 28 15.70 -25.44 -16.47
CA ILE A 28 15.74 -24.66 -15.23
C ILE A 28 14.38 -24.72 -14.53
N ARG A 29 13.26 -24.61 -15.24
CA ARG A 29 11.91 -24.75 -14.66
C ARG A 29 11.72 -26.13 -14.03
N THR A 30 12.09 -27.19 -14.75
CA THR A 30 12.00 -28.57 -14.25
C THR A 30 12.86 -28.75 -13.00
N SER A 31 14.10 -28.26 -13.03
CA SER A 31 15.02 -28.32 -11.90
C SER A 31 14.53 -27.48 -10.72
N SER A 32 13.97 -26.29 -10.97
CA SER A 32 13.38 -25.42 -9.95
C SER A 32 12.21 -26.09 -9.25
N ALA A 33 11.35 -26.80 -10.00
CA ALA A 33 10.24 -27.56 -9.43
C ALA A 33 10.71 -28.72 -8.52
N GLU A 34 11.80 -29.41 -8.88
CA GLU A 34 12.38 -30.46 -8.03
C GLU A 34 13.08 -29.89 -6.79
N ILE A 35 13.77 -28.76 -6.93
CA ILE A 35 14.35 -28.03 -5.79
C ILE A 35 13.22 -27.54 -4.87
N ALA A 36 12.12 -27.01 -5.42
CA ALA A 36 10.96 -26.60 -4.65
C ALA A 36 10.40 -27.78 -3.82
N LYS A 37 10.20 -28.96 -4.43
CA LYS A 37 9.79 -30.18 -3.71
C LYS A 37 10.77 -30.57 -2.60
N LYS A 38 12.08 -30.55 -2.87
CA LYS A 38 13.14 -30.85 -1.89
C LYS A 38 13.04 -29.95 -0.65
N TYR A 39 12.65 -28.69 -0.84
CA TYR A 39 12.50 -27.71 0.23
C TYR A 39 11.06 -27.59 0.77
N GLY A 40 10.14 -28.47 0.37
CA GLY A 40 8.74 -28.42 0.84
C GLY A 40 7.92 -27.27 0.24
N CYS A 41 8.40 -26.61 -0.80
CA CYS A 41 7.76 -25.54 -1.56
C CYS A 41 6.71 -26.04 -2.55
N THR A 42 5.71 -26.79 -2.06
CA THR A 42 4.66 -27.42 -2.89
C THR A 42 3.34 -26.64 -2.90
N GLY A 43 3.30 -25.46 -2.27
CA GLY A 43 2.15 -24.57 -2.26
C GLY A 43 1.97 -23.80 -3.58
N ARG A 44 0.93 -22.96 -3.63
CA ARG A 44 0.67 -22.08 -4.78
C ARG A 44 1.88 -21.18 -5.03
N TYR A 45 2.31 -21.02 -6.28
CA TYR A 45 3.51 -20.26 -6.66
C TYR A 45 4.81 -20.71 -5.95
N GLU A 46 4.93 -22.01 -5.65
CA GLU A 46 6.11 -22.58 -4.96
C GLU A 46 6.29 -22.05 -3.52
N LEU A 47 5.19 -21.65 -2.88
CA LEU A 47 5.17 -21.36 -1.45
C LEU A 47 5.47 -22.61 -0.62
N HIS A 48 6.13 -22.44 0.53
CA HIS A 48 6.36 -23.53 1.47
C HIS A 48 5.02 -24.13 1.94
N ALA A 49 4.92 -25.47 2.00
CA ALA A 49 3.69 -26.20 2.30
C ALA A 49 3.14 -25.91 3.71
N SER A 50 3.97 -25.33 4.58
CA SER A 50 3.58 -24.88 5.91
C SER A 50 3.02 -23.45 5.94
N ILE A 51 2.79 -22.81 4.78
CA ILE A 51 2.22 -21.47 4.66
C ILE A 51 0.74 -21.60 4.35
N THR A 52 -0.08 -20.97 5.18
CA THR A 52 -1.52 -20.80 4.97
C THR A 52 -1.75 -19.46 4.27
N GLU A 53 -2.16 -19.50 3.00
CA GLU A 53 -2.57 -18.30 2.25
C GLU A 53 -3.95 -17.82 2.75
N PHE A 54 -4.09 -16.51 2.95
CA PHE A 54 -5.41 -15.93 3.19
C PHE A 54 -6.22 -15.89 1.90
N ASP A 55 -7.44 -16.38 1.93
CA ASP A 55 -8.36 -16.34 0.77
C ASP A 55 -9.00 -14.95 0.55
N ARG A 56 -8.24 -13.87 0.85
CA ARG A 56 -8.64 -12.45 0.73
C ARG A 56 -10.09 -12.19 1.15
N GLN A 57 -10.48 -12.76 2.29
CA GLN A 57 -11.85 -12.71 2.77
C GLN A 57 -12.25 -11.27 3.09
N ASN A 58 -13.51 -10.93 2.84
CA ASN A 58 -14.05 -9.63 3.24
C ASN A 58 -13.94 -9.46 4.76
N SER A 59 -13.58 -8.25 5.17
CA SER A 59 -13.64 -7.85 6.58
C SER A 59 -15.08 -7.89 7.07
N LEU A 60 -15.28 -8.27 8.33
CA LEU A 60 -16.56 -8.13 9.03
C LEU A 60 -16.82 -6.68 9.46
N ILE A 61 -15.77 -5.85 9.56
CA ILE A 61 -15.85 -4.44 9.95
C ILE A 61 -16.35 -3.59 8.78
N ASP A 62 -15.79 -3.79 7.58
CA ASP A 62 -16.24 -3.15 6.36
C ASP A 62 -16.03 -4.08 5.16
N PRO A 63 -17.07 -4.83 4.75
CA PRO A 63 -16.98 -5.79 3.65
C PRO A 63 -16.64 -5.16 2.29
N GLU A 64 -16.97 -3.88 2.08
CA GLU A 64 -16.74 -3.16 0.82
C GLU A 64 -15.35 -2.49 0.78
N HIS A 65 -14.69 -2.38 1.94
CA HIS A 65 -13.35 -1.82 2.03
C HIS A 65 -12.35 -2.57 1.13
N MET A 66 -11.35 -1.83 0.61
CA MET A 66 -10.35 -2.40 -0.29
C MET A 66 -9.31 -3.27 0.43
N PHE A 67 -9.20 -3.11 1.76
CA PHE A 67 -8.44 -4.01 2.63
C PHE A 67 -9.30 -5.24 2.92
N LYS A 68 -8.67 -6.40 2.87
CA LYS A 68 -9.29 -7.70 3.13
C LYS A 68 -8.48 -8.43 4.20
N ILE A 69 -9.04 -9.47 4.79
CA ILE A 69 -8.31 -10.32 5.73
C ILE A 69 -7.09 -10.90 5.01
N GLY A 70 -5.90 -10.56 5.51
CA GLY A 70 -4.62 -10.97 4.94
C GLY A 70 -4.19 -10.24 3.66
N TYR A 71 -4.87 -9.15 3.26
CA TYR A 71 -4.48 -8.36 2.09
C TYR A 71 -4.62 -6.85 2.32
N PHE A 72 -3.48 -6.18 2.41
CA PHE A 72 -3.37 -4.74 2.71
C PHE A 72 -2.98 -3.97 1.45
N ARG A 73 -3.98 -3.45 0.72
CA ARG A 73 -3.78 -2.85 -0.61
C ARG A 73 -3.09 -1.48 -0.56
N SER A 74 -2.20 -1.22 -1.52
CA SER A 74 -1.59 0.09 -1.79
C SER A 74 -0.96 0.77 -0.56
N SER A 75 0.02 0.14 0.09
CA SER A 75 0.80 0.78 1.16
C SER A 75 1.68 1.94 0.63
N TYR A 76 2.20 1.86 -0.60
CA TYR A 76 3.35 2.69 -1.02
C TYR A 76 3.05 3.98 -1.81
N ASN A 77 1.82 4.23 -2.28
CA ASN A 77 1.50 5.46 -3.02
C ASN A 77 1.15 6.63 -2.07
N ALA A 78 1.03 7.86 -2.58
CA ALA A 78 0.88 9.05 -1.73
C ALA A 78 -0.32 9.01 -0.76
N SER A 79 -1.39 8.30 -1.14
CA SER A 79 -2.62 8.05 -0.37
C SER A 79 -2.62 6.70 0.37
N GLY A 80 -1.56 5.92 0.23
CA GLY A 80 -1.39 4.61 0.84
C GLY A 80 -1.23 4.70 2.34
N ILE A 81 -1.74 3.69 3.05
CA ILE A 81 -1.83 3.71 4.52
C ILE A 81 -0.46 3.95 5.18
N GLU A 82 0.61 3.33 4.68
CA GLU A 82 1.96 3.50 5.20
C GLU A 82 2.41 4.96 5.16
N ASN A 83 2.25 5.59 3.99
CA ASN A 83 2.64 6.98 3.79
C ASN A 83 1.76 7.93 4.60
N VAL A 84 0.47 7.63 4.72
CA VAL A 84 -0.48 8.45 5.48
C VAL A 84 -0.18 8.41 6.97
N LEU A 85 0.10 7.24 7.53
CA LEU A 85 0.52 7.08 8.93
C LEU A 85 1.84 7.82 9.19
N ARG A 86 2.85 7.58 8.34
CA ARG A 86 4.17 8.20 8.46
C ARG A 86 4.11 9.73 8.42
N LYS A 87 3.35 10.32 7.49
CA LYS A 87 3.18 11.78 7.37
C LYS A 87 2.57 12.41 8.63
N ARG A 88 1.85 11.63 9.42
CA ARG A 88 1.19 12.08 10.67
C ARG A 88 1.97 11.72 11.92
N GLY A 89 3.16 11.11 11.76
CA GLY A 89 3.95 10.61 12.89
C GLY A 89 3.27 9.48 13.66
N LEU A 90 2.42 8.70 12.99
CA LEU A 90 1.71 7.56 13.57
C LEU A 90 2.46 6.26 13.27
N PRO A 91 2.34 5.23 14.13
CA PRO A 91 2.92 3.91 13.86
C PRO A 91 2.41 3.36 12.53
N THR A 92 3.31 2.90 11.67
CA THR A 92 3.02 2.43 10.33
C THR A 92 2.79 0.91 10.28
N LEU A 93 2.51 0.34 9.11
CA LEU A 93 2.40 -1.12 9.00
C LEU A 93 3.77 -1.80 9.23
N HIS A 94 4.88 -1.14 8.87
CA HIS A 94 6.22 -1.62 9.21
C HIS A 94 6.43 -1.65 10.73
N ASP A 95 5.99 -0.62 11.45
CA ASP A 95 6.10 -0.61 12.92
C ASP A 95 5.21 -1.69 13.56
N ILE A 96 4.04 -1.97 12.98
CA ILE A 96 3.11 -2.98 13.50
C ILE A 96 3.66 -4.39 13.29
N PHE A 97 4.13 -4.72 12.09
CA PHE A 97 4.50 -6.09 11.76
C PHE A 97 5.99 -6.40 11.90
N GLU A 98 6.85 -5.39 11.87
CA GLU A 98 8.31 -5.53 11.91
C GLU A 98 8.82 -6.56 10.88
N PRO A 99 8.53 -6.36 9.58
CA PRO A 99 9.00 -7.26 8.53
C PRO A 99 10.53 -7.37 8.56
N ASN A 100 11.03 -8.60 8.36
CA ASN A 100 12.45 -8.85 8.16
C ASN A 100 12.80 -8.70 6.65
N GLU A 101 14.05 -8.99 6.26
CA GLU A 101 14.48 -8.92 4.85
C GLU A 101 13.89 -10.03 3.96
N GLU A 102 13.14 -10.97 4.54
CA GLU A 102 12.54 -12.08 3.79
C GLU A 102 11.23 -11.64 3.15
N TYR A 103 11.03 -12.04 1.90
CA TYR A 103 9.80 -11.78 1.16
C TYR A 103 8.54 -12.33 1.86
N GLU A 104 8.72 -13.45 2.57
CA GLU A 104 7.72 -14.06 3.43
C GLU A 104 8.28 -14.12 4.84
N PHE A 105 7.53 -13.62 5.81
CA PHE A 105 7.93 -13.67 7.21
C PHE A 105 6.75 -13.97 8.11
N LYS A 106 7.05 -14.52 9.29
CA LYS A 106 6.05 -14.78 10.31
C LYS A 106 6.13 -13.67 11.36
N PRO A 107 5.14 -12.77 11.43
CA PRO A 107 5.08 -11.79 12.51
C PRO A 107 4.93 -12.48 13.86
N ASP A 108 5.42 -11.83 14.93
CA ASP A 108 4.88 -12.10 16.26
C ASP A 108 3.46 -11.53 16.31
N TRP A 109 2.47 -12.38 16.06
CA TRP A 109 1.07 -11.98 15.98
C TRP A 109 0.56 -11.32 17.27
N ASN A 110 1.02 -11.75 18.45
CA ASN A 110 0.58 -11.14 19.71
C ASN A 110 1.20 -9.76 19.90
N ALA A 111 2.49 -9.59 19.60
CA ALA A 111 3.13 -8.28 19.64
C ALA A 111 2.55 -7.34 18.58
N ALA A 112 2.27 -7.84 17.37
CA ALA A 112 1.62 -7.09 16.32
C ALA A 112 0.21 -6.63 16.73
N LEU A 113 -0.56 -7.45 17.44
CA LEU A 113 -1.87 -7.05 17.98
C LEU A 113 -1.74 -5.86 18.93
N ALA A 114 -0.79 -5.92 19.87
CA ALA A 114 -0.55 -4.84 20.82
C ALA A 114 -0.14 -3.54 20.10
N ARG A 115 0.79 -3.62 19.14
CA ARG A 115 1.22 -2.46 18.34
C ARG A 115 0.11 -1.90 17.45
N CYS A 116 -0.73 -2.77 16.89
CA CYS A 116 -1.88 -2.35 16.08
C CYS A 116 -2.91 -1.61 16.92
N ASN A 117 -3.20 -2.07 18.14
CA ASN A 117 -4.08 -1.36 19.06
C ASN A 117 -3.52 0.01 19.45
N ASP A 118 -2.23 0.11 19.78
CA ASP A 118 -1.57 1.39 20.03
C ASP A 118 -1.63 2.34 18.80
N ALA A 119 -1.45 1.81 17.60
CA ALA A 119 -1.58 2.59 16.36
C ALA A 119 -3.01 3.12 16.16
N ILE A 120 -4.04 2.30 16.44
CA ILE A 120 -5.45 2.69 16.39
C ILE A 120 -5.72 3.81 17.42
N ASP A 121 -5.32 3.63 18.67
CA ASP A 121 -5.54 4.61 19.73
C ASP A 121 -4.89 5.96 19.41
N LYS A 122 -3.65 5.94 18.92
CA LYS A 122 -2.94 7.15 18.47
C LYS A 122 -3.62 7.82 17.28
N TYR A 123 -4.12 7.03 16.34
CA TYR A 123 -4.85 7.56 15.18
C TYR A 123 -6.17 8.21 15.62
N GLU A 124 -6.94 7.54 16.47
CA GLU A 124 -8.19 8.09 17.02
C GLU A 124 -7.94 9.40 17.76
N ALA A 125 -6.89 9.47 18.58
CA ALA A 125 -6.46 10.70 19.24
C ALA A 125 -6.07 11.79 18.24
N PHE A 126 -5.36 11.45 17.16
CA PHE A 126 -5.04 12.40 16.08
C PHE A 126 -6.31 12.94 15.40
N LEU A 127 -7.28 12.08 15.09
CA LEU A 127 -8.55 12.48 14.48
C LEU A 127 -9.40 13.37 15.39
N ALA A 128 -9.38 13.13 16.69
CA ALA A 128 -10.05 13.98 17.69
C ALA A 128 -9.34 15.34 17.89
N GLY A 129 -8.06 15.43 17.51
CA GLY A 129 -7.27 16.65 17.61
C GLY A 129 -7.63 17.71 16.55
N PRO A 130 -7.09 18.94 16.69
CA PRO A 130 -7.39 20.05 15.79
C PRO A 130 -6.96 19.80 14.34
N LEU A 131 -5.96 18.93 14.14
CA LEU A 131 -5.44 18.56 12.82
C LEU A 131 -6.20 17.39 12.19
N GLY A 132 -7.04 16.69 12.95
CA GLY A 132 -7.70 15.45 12.55
C GLY A 132 -8.63 15.58 11.35
N LYS A 133 -9.17 16.77 11.10
CA LYS A 133 -10.04 17.07 9.95
C LYS A 133 -9.30 17.48 8.68
N TYR A 134 -7.98 17.64 8.74
CA TYR A 134 -7.18 18.10 7.61
C TYR A 134 -6.38 16.98 6.97
N SER A 135 -6.06 17.16 5.69
CA SER A 135 -5.10 16.35 4.94
C SER A 135 -4.15 17.27 4.18
N VAL A 136 -3.05 16.70 3.69
CA VAL A 136 -2.02 17.43 2.95
C VAL A 136 -1.70 16.71 1.64
N MET A 137 -1.69 17.46 0.56
CA MET A 137 -1.15 17.05 -0.74
C MET A 137 0.09 17.88 -1.06
N PHE A 138 0.97 17.33 -1.89
CA PHE A 138 2.12 18.07 -2.42
C PHE A 138 1.93 18.22 -3.92
N VAL A 139 1.90 19.46 -4.40
CA VAL A 139 1.62 19.85 -5.77
C VAL A 139 2.94 20.29 -6.39
N ASP A 140 3.50 19.50 -7.31
CA ASP A 140 4.76 19.78 -8.01
C ASP A 140 4.79 19.22 -9.44
N GLY A 141 5.79 19.63 -10.23
CA GLY A 141 6.14 18.96 -11.48
C GLY A 141 5.17 19.15 -12.67
N PHE A 142 4.24 20.09 -12.60
CA PHE A 142 3.31 20.40 -13.69
C PHE A 142 3.92 21.32 -14.75
N GLU A 143 3.31 21.32 -15.94
CA GLU A 143 3.64 22.26 -17.00
C GLU A 143 3.38 23.71 -16.56
N GLU A 144 4.29 24.62 -16.94
CA GLU A 144 4.21 26.02 -16.55
C GLU A 144 3.00 26.72 -17.20
N VAL A 145 2.11 27.26 -16.37
CA VAL A 145 1.00 28.10 -16.81
C VAL A 145 1.41 29.57 -16.64
N ARG A 146 1.43 30.31 -17.75
CA ARG A 146 2.06 31.64 -17.82
C ARG A 146 1.19 32.79 -17.32
N ASP A 147 -0.12 32.60 -17.28
CA ASP A 147 -1.09 33.62 -16.88
C ASP A 147 -2.40 33.02 -16.36
N GLU A 148 -3.16 33.86 -15.66
CA GLU A 148 -4.43 33.48 -15.02
C GLU A 148 -5.52 33.09 -16.04
N ALA A 149 -5.51 33.72 -17.23
CA ALA A 149 -6.49 33.44 -18.26
C ALA A 149 -6.32 32.02 -18.81
N ARG A 150 -5.07 31.60 -19.06
CA ARG A 150 -4.77 30.23 -19.48
C ARG A 150 -5.07 29.20 -18.40
N ALA A 151 -4.86 29.54 -17.12
CA ALA A 151 -5.25 28.65 -16.01
C ALA A 151 -6.76 28.37 -16.01
N LEU A 152 -7.58 29.41 -16.17
CA LEU A 152 -9.04 29.27 -16.27
C LEU A 152 -9.49 28.51 -17.52
N GLU A 153 -8.83 28.73 -18.66
CA GLU A 153 -9.11 28.00 -19.89
C GLU A 153 -8.86 26.49 -19.72
N ILE A 154 -7.68 26.11 -19.22
CA ILE A 154 -7.33 24.69 -18.95
C ILE A 154 -8.35 24.07 -17.99
N PHE A 155 -8.68 24.75 -16.89
CA PHE A 155 -9.67 24.24 -15.94
C PHE A 155 -11.05 24.05 -16.61
N GLY A 156 -11.48 25.00 -17.45
CA GLY A 156 -12.72 24.90 -18.23
C GLY A 156 -12.73 23.72 -19.20
N GLU A 157 -11.61 23.43 -19.86
CA GLU A 157 -11.46 22.24 -20.72
C GLU A 157 -11.67 20.94 -19.92
N HIS A 158 -11.07 20.83 -18.73
CA HIS A 158 -11.23 19.66 -17.85
C HIS A 158 -12.65 19.54 -17.30
N LEU A 159 -13.29 20.66 -16.95
CA LEU A 159 -14.69 20.67 -16.51
C LEU A 159 -15.64 20.18 -17.61
N ALA A 160 -15.39 20.56 -18.87
CA ALA A 160 -16.22 20.18 -20.02
C ALA A 160 -16.02 18.72 -20.49
N ARG A 161 -14.81 18.16 -20.29
CA ARG A 161 -14.48 16.79 -20.72
C ARG A 161 -15.04 15.70 -19.80
N GLN A 162 -15.32 16.02 -18.53
CA GLN A 162 -15.65 15.01 -17.52
C GLN A 162 -17.13 14.61 -17.50
N ARG A 163 -17.39 13.32 -17.30
CA ARG A 163 -18.75 12.78 -17.17
C ARG A 163 -19.23 12.85 -15.72
N PRO A 164 -20.51 13.14 -15.47
CA PRO A 164 -21.07 13.17 -14.11
C PRO A 164 -20.86 11.86 -13.32
N ASP A 165 -20.86 10.72 -14.02
CA ASP A 165 -20.83 9.39 -13.40
C ASP A 165 -19.40 8.84 -13.18
N SER A 166 -18.38 9.70 -13.26
CA SER A 166 -16.97 9.31 -13.10
C SER A 166 -16.33 10.04 -11.92
N PHE A 167 -15.24 9.49 -11.37
CA PHE A 167 -14.49 10.15 -10.30
C PHE A 167 -13.87 11.46 -10.83
N ARG A 168 -14.26 12.61 -10.25
CA ARG A 168 -13.97 13.94 -10.81
C ARG A 168 -12.74 14.63 -10.18
N SER A 169 -11.90 13.86 -9.49
CA SER A 169 -10.62 14.31 -8.94
C SER A 169 -9.46 13.51 -9.53
N TYR A 170 -8.46 14.15 -10.12
CA TYR A 170 -7.32 13.47 -10.75
C TYR A 170 -6.14 14.41 -10.98
N GLY A 171 -4.95 13.83 -11.11
CA GLY A 171 -3.73 14.54 -11.55
C GLY A 171 -3.34 14.17 -12.98
N CYS A 172 -2.85 15.14 -13.74
CA CYS A 172 -2.21 14.93 -15.04
C CYS A 172 -1.05 15.91 -15.23
N ARG A 173 -0.40 15.93 -16.40
CA ARG A 173 0.72 16.85 -16.69
C ARG A 173 0.35 18.33 -16.54
N GLU A 174 -0.91 18.67 -16.74
CA GLU A 174 -1.41 20.06 -16.70
C GLU A 174 -1.76 20.53 -15.27
N GLY A 175 -1.82 19.63 -14.28
CA GLY A 175 -2.17 19.99 -12.91
C GLY A 175 -2.84 18.87 -12.11
N GLU A 176 -3.21 19.21 -10.87
CA GLU A 176 -4.20 18.45 -10.11
C GLU A 176 -5.57 19.15 -10.18
N PHE A 177 -6.58 18.38 -10.54
CA PHE A 177 -7.95 18.86 -10.75
C PHE A 177 -8.87 18.20 -9.73
N TYR A 178 -9.54 19.03 -8.93
CA TYR A 178 -10.58 18.63 -7.99
C TYR A 178 -11.88 19.32 -8.41
N LEU A 179 -12.59 18.74 -9.39
CA LEU A 179 -13.67 19.44 -10.09
C LEU A 179 -14.94 19.61 -9.25
N ASP A 180 -15.07 18.83 -8.17
CA ASP A 180 -16.13 18.99 -7.17
C ASP A 180 -15.74 20.01 -6.08
N GLY A 181 -14.51 20.51 -6.14
CA GLY A 181 -13.94 21.48 -5.22
C GLY A 181 -13.35 20.83 -3.97
N ILE A 182 -12.31 21.46 -3.43
CA ILE A 182 -11.77 21.14 -2.10
C ILE A 182 -11.69 22.43 -1.28
N LYS A 183 -11.85 22.32 0.03
CA LYS A 183 -11.63 23.45 0.94
C LYS A 183 -10.15 23.50 1.34
N ALA A 184 -9.33 24.09 0.47
CA ALA A 184 -7.92 24.37 0.76
C ALA A 184 -7.80 25.54 1.75
N VAL A 185 -7.05 25.35 2.83
CA VAL A 185 -6.92 26.29 3.95
C VAL A 185 -5.49 26.73 4.23
N GLY A 186 -4.50 26.12 3.55
CA GLY A 186 -3.10 26.46 3.75
C GLY A 186 -2.26 26.08 2.53
N PHE A 187 -1.31 26.95 2.19
CA PHE A 187 -0.38 26.79 1.08
C PHE A 187 1.03 27.11 1.60
N MET A 188 1.94 26.13 1.57
CA MET A 188 3.31 26.30 2.05
C MET A 188 4.31 25.83 0.97
N PRO A 189 5.28 26.66 0.58
CA PRO A 189 6.33 26.22 -0.33
C PRO A 189 7.17 25.14 0.34
N GLY A 190 7.61 24.16 -0.45
CA GLY A 190 8.35 23.02 0.06
C GLY A 190 9.04 22.26 -1.05
N ARG A 191 9.61 21.11 -0.70
CA ARG A 191 10.29 20.24 -1.65
C ARG A 191 9.81 18.81 -1.52
N SER A 192 9.69 18.11 -2.64
CA SER A 192 9.41 16.68 -2.64
C SER A 192 10.59 15.87 -2.12
N VAL A 193 10.39 14.56 -1.94
CA VAL A 193 11.44 13.62 -1.53
C VAL A 193 12.61 13.55 -2.52
N ILE A 194 12.40 13.91 -3.79
CA ILE A 194 13.44 14.02 -4.83
C ILE A 194 13.93 15.46 -5.03
N ASN A 195 13.66 16.35 -4.07
CA ASN A 195 14.13 17.73 -4.02
C ASN A 195 13.52 18.70 -5.06
N THR A 196 12.41 18.32 -5.71
CA THR A 196 11.65 19.20 -6.61
C THR A 196 10.91 20.27 -5.81
N MET A 197 10.98 21.54 -6.24
CA MET A 197 10.22 22.62 -5.61
C MET A 197 8.73 22.46 -5.91
N GLY A 198 7.89 22.67 -4.91
CA GLY A 198 6.44 22.59 -5.05
C GLY A 198 5.72 23.22 -3.87
N MET A 199 4.44 22.91 -3.75
CA MET A 199 3.55 23.47 -2.74
C MET A 199 2.89 22.37 -1.93
N TYR A 200 3.01 22.43 -0.60
CA TYR A 200 2.12 21.71 0.29
C TYR A 200 0.79 22.45 0.35
N VAL A 201 -0.28 21.76 0.00
CA VAL A 201 -1.66 22.26 0.10
C VAL A 201 -2.37 21.49 1.21
N VAL A 202 -2.79 22.21 2.25
CA VAL A 202 -3.60 21.68 3.36
C VAL A 202 -5.06 21.93 3.05
N TYR A 203 -5.87 20.89 3.13
CA TYR A 203 -7.29 20.95 2.81
C TYR A 203 -8.13 20.21 3.87
N GLU A 204 -9.37 20.65 4.07
CA GLU A 204 -10.33 19.91 4.89
C GLU A 204 -10.74 18.63 4.16
N LYS A 205 -10.67 17.50 4.87
CA LYS A 205 -11.12 16.22 4.34
C LYS A 205 -12.62 16.26 4.13
N GLU A 206 -13.08 15.73 3.00
CA GLU A 206 -14.48 15.41 2.84
C GLU A 206 -14.86 14.33 3.85
N THR A 207 -16.03 14.48 4.46
CA THR A 207 -16.62 13.46 5.31
C THR A 207 -17.95 13.04 4.69
N ASP A 208 -18.06 11.76 4.42
CA ASP A 208 -19.31 11.10 3.99
C ASP A 208 -20.09 10.56 5.21
N GLY A 209 -19.72 10.96 6.42
CA GLY A 209 -20.27 10.44 7.68
C GLY A 209 -19.74 9.06 8.06
N LYS A 210 -18.87 8.43 7.25
CA LYS A 210 -18.23 7.16 7.60
C LYS A 210 -16.97 7.39 8.44
N PRO A 211 -16.51 6.35 9.17
CA PRO A 211 -15.20 6.39 9.81
C PRO A 211 -14.09 6.67 8.78
N ASP A 212 -13.05 7.38 9.21
CA ASP A 212 -11.90 7.70 8.37
C ASP A 212 -11.33 6.43 7.72
N TRP A 213 -11.16 6.46 6.41
CA TRP A 213 -10.78 5.30 5.60
C TRP A 213 -9.55 4.56 6.13
N HIS A 214 -8.49 5.29 6.50
CA HIS A 214 -7.26 4.64 6.97
C HIS A 214 -7.36 4.16 8.43
N LEU A 215 -8.25 4.75 9.24
CA LEU A 215 -8.58 4.18 10.55
C LEU A 215 -9.35 2.85 10.39
N THR A 216 -10.31 2.79 9.47
CA THR A 216 -11.00 1.53 9.12
C THR A 216 -10.00 0.49 8.63
N ALA A 217 -9.05 0.88 7.78
CA ALA A 217 -7.98 -0.01 7.34
C ALA A 217 -7.15 -0.59 8.50
N LEU A 218 -6.75 0.23 9.49
CA LEU A 218 -6.06 -0.27 10.70
C LEU A 218 -6.92 -1.25 11.51
N ARG A 219 -8.24 -0.99 11.61
CA ARG A 219 -9.16 -1.92 12.29
C ARG A 219 -9.28 -3.26 11.56
N ILE A 220 -9.20 -3.27 10.23
CA ILE A 220 -9.15 -4.50 9.42
C ILE A 220 -7.81 -5.23 9.58
N VAL A 221 -6.71 -4.48 9.73
CA VAL A 221 -5.40 -5.04 10.09
C VAL A 221 -5.49 -5.75 11.45
N ARG A 222 -6.11 -5.13 12.45
CA ARG A 222 -6.38 -5.77 13.74
C ARG A 222 -7.22 -7.04 13.60
N GLU A 223 -8.31 -6.97 12.84
CA GLU A 223 -9.18 -8.13 12.58
C GLU A 223 -8.40 -9.29 11.94
N THR A 224 -7.49 -8.99 11.01
CA THR A 224 -6.61 -9.99 10.41
C THR A 224 -5.72 -10.66 11.45
N ILE A 225 -5.11 -9.88 12.35
CA ILE A 225 -4.25 -10.40 13.42
C ILE A 225 -5.06 -11.27 14.39
N GLU A 226 -6.24 -10.81 14.81
CA GLU A 226 -7.15 -11.56 15.68
C GLU A 226 -7.62 -12.87 15.03
N TYR A 227 -7.93 -12.83 13.74
CA TYR A 227 -8.29 -14.02 12.95
C TYR A 227 -7.17 -15.06 13.01
N VAL A 228 -5.91 -14.68 12.79
CA VAL A 228 -4.77 -15.59 12.84
C VAL A 228 -4.57 -16.15 14.24
N ILE A 229 -4.63 -15.30 15.27
CA ILE A 229 -4.48 -15.71 16.67
C ILE A 229 -5.56 -16.74 17.05
N ALA A 230 -6.77 -16.62 16.51
CA ALA A 230 -7.85 -17.57 16.78
C ALA A 230 -7.64 -18.95 16.11
N GLN A 231 -6.75 -19.07 15.12
CA GLN A 231 -6.52 -20.34 14.43
C GLN A 231 -5.70 -21.33 15.30
N PRO A 232 -6.07 -22.62 15.29
CA PRO A 232 -5.34 -23.66 16.02
C PRO A 232 -3.93 -23.89 15.45
N ASP A 233 -3.70 -23.51 14.21
CA ASP A 233 -2.47 -23.73 13.45
C ASP A 233 -1.77 -22.43 13.05
N ARG A 234 -1.94 -21.38 13.86
CA ARG A 234 -1.42 -20.01 13.65
C ARG A 234 0.06 -19.93 13.26
N GLN A 235 0.87 -20.92 13.62
CA GLN A 235 2.29 -21.03 13.23
C GLN A 235 2.50 -21.13 11.71
N HIS A 236 1.45 -21.45 10.95
CA HIS A 236 1.46 -21.58 9.50
C HIS A 236 1.03 -20.30 8.78
N PHE A 237 0.64 -19.24 9.49
CA PHE A 237 0.27 -17.97 8.87
C PHE A 237 1.48 -17.05 8.74
N TYR A 238 1.75 -16.63 7.50
CA TYR A 238 2.85 -15.75 7.11
C TYR A 238 2.29 -14.52 6.39
N LEU A 239 3.03 -13.42 6.45
CA LEU A 239 2.79 -12.26 5.59
C LEU A 239 3.82 -12.25 4.46
N VAL A 240 3.34 -11.88 3.29
CA VAL A 240 4.18 -11.52 2.16
C VAL A 240 4.41 -10.02 2.21
N TRP A 241 5.68 -9.59 2.22
CA TRP A 241 6.05 -8.19 2.27
C TRP A 241 6.89 -7.82 1.05
N SER A 242 6.32 -6.99 0.17
CA SER A 242 7.11 -6.34 -0.87
C SER A 242 7.72 -5.07 -0.29
N GLY A 243 9.05 -5.02 -0.16
CA GLY A 243 9.78 -3.79 0.21
C GLY A 243 9.61 -2.66 -0.81
#